data_AF-A0A844ZZ67-F1
#
_entry.id   AF-A0A844ZZ67-F1
#
_cell.length_a   1.000
_cell.length_b   1.000
_cell.length_c   1.000
_cell.angle_alpha   90.00
_cell.angle_beta   90.00
_cell.angle_gamma   90.00
#
_symmetry.space_group_name_H-M   'P 1'
#
loop_
_entity.id
_entity.type
_entity.pdbx_description
1 polymer ?
#
loop_
_entity_poly.entity_id
_entity_poly.type
_entity_poly.pdbx_seq_one_letter_code
_entity_poly.pdbx_strand_id
1 'polypeptide(L)'
;MPTQRGASLAGRIIEPSLYGGASAEAAVLGVVAGEAVDFTKTYARAGFGYENPVDYVGRVTDDGNRITGVWSLRDMNGSFEMIHHAAREEAEEREAAEELTLSVRS
;
A
#
# COMPACT_ATOMS: atom_id res chain seq x y z
N MET A 1 -8.59 -0.38 -1.61
CA MET A 1 -7.15 -0.03 -1.52
C MET A 1 -7.03 1.40 -1.01
N PRO A 2 -6.01 1.72 -0.20
CA PRO A 2 -5.66 3.10 0.13
C PRO A 2 -5.40 3.93 -1.14
N THR A 3 -5.71 5.21 -1.09
CA THR A 3 -5.54 6.16 -2.20
C THR A 3 -4.76 7.37 -1.71
N GLN A 4 -3.92 7.92 -2.58
CA GLN A 4 -3.17 9.14 -2.30
C GLN A 4 -3.88 10.36 -2.89
N ARG A 5 -3.92 11.46 -2.13
CA ARG A 5 -4.35 12.79 -2.58
C ARG A 5 -3.35 13.83 -2.10
N GLY A 6 -2.53 14.36 -3.02
CA GLY A 6 -1.39 15.20 -2.66
C GLY A 6 -0.43 14.41 -1.76
N ALA A 7 -0.11 14.97 -0.59
CA ALA A 7 0.74 14.31 0.40
C ALA A 7 -0.03 13.34 1.32
N SER A 8 -1.35 13.27 1.27
CA SER A 8 -2.14 12.44 2.18
C SER A 8 -2.40 11.05 1.60
N LEU A 9 -2.19 10.01 2.40
CA LEU A 9 -2.56 8.63 2.11
C LEU A 9 -3.72 8.23 3.01
N ALA A 10 -4.83 7.80 2.43
CA ALA A 10 -5.99 7.36 3.20
C ALA A 10 -6.78 6.25 2.49
N GLY A 11 -7.36 5.36 3.27
CA GLY A 11 -8.39 4.46 2.75
C GLY A 11 -8.75 3.32 3.69
N ARG A 12 -9.37 2.30 3.12
CA ARG A 12 -9.84 1.11 3.84
C ARG A 12 -9.28 -0.16 3.22
N ILE A 13 -8.98 -1.10 4.10
CA ILE A 13 -8.54 -2.46 3.78
C ILE A 13 -9.57 -3.42 4.36
N ILE A 14 -9.88 -4.47 3.62
CA ILE A 14 -10.63 -5.63 4.08
C ILE A 14 -9.75 -6.83 3.82
N GLU A 15 -9.44 -7.60 4.86
CA GLU A 15 -8.57 -8.77 4.79
C GLU A 15 -9.22 -9.97 5.52
N PRO A 16 -8.81 -11.21 5.24
CA PRO A 16 -9.26 -12.36 6.04
C PRO A 16 -8.93 -12.16 7.51
N SER A 17 -9.86 -12.52 8.39
CA SER A 17 -9.62 -12.41 9.84
C SER A 17 -8.76 -13.57 10.34
N LEU A 18 -7.79 -13.26 11.22
CA LEU A 18 -6.95 -14.23 11.92
C LEU A 18 -7.48 -14.60 13.30
N TYR A 19 -8.36 -13.77 13.88
CA TYR A 19 -8.81 -13.90 15.28
C TYR A 19 -10.34 -14.08 15.41
N GLY A 20 -11.04 -14.33 14.29
CA GLY A 20 -12.46 -14.68 14.26
C GLY A 20 -13.30 -13.84 13.28
N GLY A 21 -14.40 -14.40 12.79
CA GLY A 21 -15.20 -13.80 11.71
C GLY A 21 -14.63 -14.08 10.31
N ALA A 22 -15.34 -13.64 9.27
CA ALA A 22 -14.92 -13.88 7.88
C ALA A 22 -13.85 -12.88 7.41
N SER A 23 -13.93 -11.63 7.86
CA SER A 23 -13.01 -10.57 7.47
C SER A 23 -12.75 -9.60 8.62
N ALA A 24 -11.59 -8.94 8.55
CA ALA A 24 -11.21 -7.80 9.36
C ALA A 24 -11.15 -6.56 8.47
N GLU A 25 -11.75 -5.47 8.95
CA GLU A 25 -11.70 -4.19 8.26
C GLU A 25 -10.70 -3.27 8.96
N ALA A 26 -9.92 -2.51 8.21
CA ALA A 26 -8.99 -1.54 8.76
C ALA A 26 -9.03 -0.21 8.00
N ALA A 27 -8.82 0.88 8.73
CA ALA A 27 -8.51 2.18 8.16
C ALA A 27 -6.99 2.34 8.02
N VAL A 28 -6.57 2.96 6.93
CA VAL A 28 -5.20 3.41 6.69
C VAL A 28 -5.21 4.92 6.62
N LEU A 29 -4.32 5.56 7.37
CA LEU A 29 -4.11 7.01 7.36
C LEU A 29 -2.62 7.30 7.47
N GLY A 30 -2.14 8.22 6.65
CA GLY A 30 -0.72 8.56 6.62
C GLY A 30 -0.37 9.62 5.59
N VAL A 31 0.91 9.70 5.27
CA VAL A 31 1.51 10.68 4.38
C VAL A 31 2.51 10.08 3.41
N VAL A 32 2.65 10.74 2.26
CA VAL A 32 3.69 10.50 1.26
C VAL A 32 4.43 11.83 1.05
N ALA A 33 5.74 11.83 1.23
CA ALA A 33 6.61 12.99 1.08
C ALA A 33 7.84 12.63 0.24
N GLY A 34 7.85 13.03 -1.04
CA GLY A 34 8.80 12.51 -2.02
C GLY A 34 8.60 11.00 -2.17
N GLU A 35 9.68 10.24 -2.00
CA GLU A 35 9.62 8.77 -1.98
C GLU A 35 9.26 8.21 -0.60
N ALA A 36 9.30 9.01 0.47
CA ALA A 36 9.04 8.50 1.82
C ALA A 36 7.54 8.30 2.06
N VAL A 37 7.19 7.20 2.72
CA VAL A 37 5.83 6.85 3.11
C VAL A 37 5.80 6.54 4.61
N ASP A 38 4.80 7.09 5.30
CA ASP A 38 4.53 6.82 6.71
C ASP A 38 3.01 6.71 6.89
N PHE A 39 2.52 5.57 7.38
CA PHE A 39 1.10 5.39 7.67
C PHE A 39 0.84 4.42 8.80
N THR A 40 -0.33 4.57 9.40
CA THR A 40 -0.84 3.67 10.42
C THR A 40 -2.04 2.89 9.90
N LYS A 41 -2.05 1.58 10.13
CA LYS A 41 -3.22 0.70 9.92
C LYS A 41 -3.92 0.47 11.26
N THR A 42 -5.21 0.80 11.32
CA THR A 42 -6.03 0.61 12.53
C THR A 42 -7.27 -0.23 12.19
N TYR A 43 -7.44 -1.37 12.85
CA TYR A 43 -8.60 -2.23 12.63
C TYR A 43 -9.88 -1.61 13.21
N ALA A 44 -10.96 -1.65 12.43
CA ALA A 44 -12.29 -1.27 12.88
C ALA A 44 -12.84 -2.34 13.83
N ARG A 45 -13.59 -1.90 14.86
CA ARG A 45 -14.15 -2.79 15.90
C ARG A 45 -13.09 -3.71 16.51
N ALA A 46 -11.97 -3.13 16.90
CA ALA A 46 -10.85 -3.78 17.58
C ALA A 46 -11.32 -4.80 18.65
N GLY A 47 -11.30 -6.08 18.28
CA GLY A 47 -11.46 -7.22 19.17
C GLY A 47 -10.09 -7.83 19.50
N PHE A 48 -10.10 -8.98 20.17
CA PHE A 48 -8.87 -9.68 20.55
C PHE A 48 -7.92 -9.85 19.34
N GLY A 49 -6.67 -9.41 19.49
CA GLY A 49 -5.63 -9.48 18.45
C GLY A 49 -5.59 -8.32 17.45
N TYR A 50 -6.59 -7.42 17.47
CA TYR A 50 -6.72 -6.27 16.58
C TYR A 50 -6.74 -4.92 17.32
N GLU A 51 -6.32 -4.90 18.59
CA GLU A 51 -6.52 -3.76 19.49
C GLU A 51 -5.59 -2.59 19.24
N ASN A 52 -4.49 -2.80 18.52
CA ASN A 52 -3.43 -1.81 18.42
C ASN A 52 -3.18 -1.44 16.97
N PRO A 53 -2.88 -0.16 16.72
CA PRO A 53 -2.40 0.27 15.43
C PRO A 53 -1.11 -0.46 15.06
N VAL A 54 -0.97 -0.70 13.76
CA VAL A 54 0.29 -1.15 13.15
C VAL A 54 0.86 0.02 12.38
N ASP A 55 2.08 0.43 12.72
CA ASP A 55 2.77 1.52 12.07
C ASP A 55 3.61 0.98 10.92
N TYR A 56 3.65 1.71 9.80
CA TYR A 56 4.37 1.37 8.59
C TYR A 56 5.20 2.56 8.14
N VAL A 57 6.49 2.33 7.93
CA VAL A 57 7.41 3.31 7.34
C VAL A 57 8.13 2.67 6.18
N GLY A 58 8.18 3.34 5.04
CA GLY A 58 8.76 2.79 3.83
C GLY A 58 9.11 3.83 2.78
N ARG A 59 9.44 3.32 1.59
CA ARG A 59 9.73 4.12 0.41
C ARG A 59 8.98 3.59 -0.79
N VAL A 60 8.43 4.51 -1.60
CA VAL A 60 7.95 4.22 -2.95
C VAL A 60 9.16 3.98 -3.85
N THR A 61 9.10 2.97 -4.71
CA THR A 61 10.08 2.73 -5.77
C THR A 61 9.98 3.78 -6.88
N ASP A 62 11.04 3.94 -7.67
CA ASP A 62 11.13 4.95 -8.73
C ASP A 62 10.01 4.84 -9.78
N ASP A 63 9.51 3.62 -10.02
CA ASP A 63 8.39 3.33 -10.92
C ASP A 63 7.01 3.67 -10.33
N GLY A 64 6.95 4.10 -9.07
CA GLY A 64 5.72 4.44 -8.36
C GLY A 64 4.83 3.24 -8.02
N ASN A 65 5.27 2.01 -8.33
CA ASN A 65 4.40 0.84 -8.32
C ASN A 65 4.54 0.00 -7.06
N ARG A 66 5.65 0.16 -6.32
CA ARG A 66 5.93 -0.65 -5.13
C ARG A 66 6.27 0.24 -3.95
N ILE A 67 5.86 -0.19 -2.76
CA ILE A 67 6.30 0.39 -1.50
C ILE A 67 7.00 -0.71 -0.73
N THR A 68 8.21 -0.45 -0.28
CA THR A 68 8.97 -1.36 0.58
C THR A 68 9.33 -0.69 1.89
N GLY A 69 9.36 -1.44 2.98
CA GLY A 69 9.63 -0.84 4.28
C GLY A 69 9.54 -1.80 5.43
N VAL A 70 9.30 -1.23 6.61
CA VAL A 70 9.11 -1.96 7.87
C VAL A 70 7.77 -1.62 8.49
N TRP A 71 7.24 -2.57 9.24
CA TRP A 71 6.09 -2.36 10.11
C TRP A 71 6.47 -2.63 11.56
N SER A 72 5.78 -1.97 12.49
CA SER A 72 5.90 -2.23 13.93
C SER A 72 4.54 -2.30 14.62
N LEU A 73 4.44 -3.19 15.60
CA LEU A 73 3.28 -3.43 16.43
C LEU A 73 3.76 -3.84 17.82
N ARG A 74 3.70 -2.92 18.79
CA ARG A 74 4.25 -3.13 20.14
C ARG A 74 5.71 -3.65 20.05
N ASP A 75 5.97 -4.85 20.57
CA ASP A 75 7.29 -5.49 20.59
C ASP A 75 7.59 -6.30 19.31
N MET A 76 6.68 -6.31 18.34
CA MET A 76 6.82 -7.01 17.06
C MET A 76 7.14 -6.03 15.93
N ASN A 77 7.93 -6.49 14.96
CA ASN A 77 8.21 -5.75 13.74
C ASN A 77 8.57 -6.73 12.60
N GLY A 78 8.61 -6.21 11.38
CA GLY A 78 9.04 -6.97 10.22
C GLY A 78 9.15 -6.08 8.98
N SER A 79 9.58 -6.67 7.86
CA SER A 79 9.56 -6.01 6.56
C SER A 79 8.21 -6.18 5.87
N PHE A 80 7.91 -5.30 4.92
CA PHE A 80 6.78 -5.45 4.01
C PHE A 80 7.11 -5.00 2.59
N GLU A 81 6.31 -5.50 1.66
CA GLU A 81 6.19 -5.00 0.31
C GLU A 81 4.69 -4.81 -0.02
N MET A 82 4.35 -3.70 -0.67
CA MET A 82 3.02 -3.41 -1.18
C MET A 82 3.12 -3.07 -2.67
N ILE A 83 2.22 -3.61 -3.49
CA ILE A 83 2.18 -3.38 -4.93
C ILE A 83 0.89 -2.62 -5.28
N HIS A 84 1.02 -1.52 -6.03
CA HIS A 84 -0.10 -0.71 -6.48
C HIS A 84 -0.62 -1.21 -7.83
N HIS A 85 -1.54 -2.18 -7.81
CA HIS A 85 -2.04 -2.86 -9.02
C HIS A 85 -2.53 -1.92 -10.14
N ALA A 86 -3.14 -0.78 -9.85
CA ALA A 86 -3.56 0.17 -10.89
C ALA A 86 -2.39 0.84 -11.61
N ALA A 87 -1.29 1.16 -10.90
CA ALA A 87 -0.09 1.68 -11.54
C ALA A 87 0.62 0.61 -12.38
N ARG A 88 0.54 -0.66 -11.98
CA ARG A 88 1.06 -1.77 -12.77
C ARG A 88 0.33 -1.89 -14.11
N GLU A 89 -0.98 -1.86 -14.11
CA GLU A 89 -1.79 -1.93 -15.34
C GLU A 89 -1.49 -0.73 -16.25
N GLU A 90 -1.42 0.48 -15.71
CA GLU A 90 -1.07 1.70 -16.47
C GLU A 90 0.37 1.67 -17.04
N ALA A 91 1.32 1.08 -16.31
CA ALA A 91 2.71 0.91 -16.76
C ALA A 91 2.80 -0.12 -17.90
N GLU A 92 2.12 -1.27 -17.77
CA GLU A 92 2.04 -2.30 -18.81
C GLU A 92 1.42 -1.73 -20.10
N GLU A 93 0.39 -0.89 -20.00
CA GLU A 93 -0.20 -0.20 -21.15
C GLU A 93 0.77 0.81 -21.81
N ARG A 94 1.55 1.56 -21.01
CA ARG A 94 2.56 2.49 -21.54
C ARG A 94 3.69 1.78 -22.27
N GLU A 95 4.22 0.70 -21.70
CA GLU A 95 5.29 -0.09 -22.33
C GLU A 95 4.81 -0.66 -23.68
N ALA A 96 3.59 -1.19 -23.73
CA ALA A 96 2.99 -1.69 -24.97
C ALA A 96 2.80 -0.59 -26.03
N ALA A 97 2.40 0.61 -25.60
CA ALA A 97 2.27 1.76 -26.50
C ALA A 97 3.64 2.23 -27.04
N GLU A 98 4.67 2.27 -26.21
CA GLU A 98 6.03 2.65 -26.63
C GLU A 98 6.60 1.65 -27.65
N GLU A 99 6.46 0.35 -27.42
CA GLU A 99 6.88 -0.70 -28.35
C GLU A 99 6.19 -0.58 -29.72
N LEU A 100 4.88 -0.32 -29.73
CA LEU A 100 4.11 -0.07 -30.96
C LEU A 100 4.60 1.18 -31.70
N THR A 101 4.92 2.26 -30.98
CA THR A 101 5.42 3.49 -31.61
C THR A 101 6.82 3.33 -32.20
N LEU A 102 7.67 2.49 -31.60
CA LEU A 102 8.99 2.17 -32.12
C LEU A 102 8.90 1.31 -33.40
N SER A 103 7.96 0.36 -33.42
CA SER A 103 7.69 -0.51 -34.56
C SER A 103 7.13 0.24 -35.78
N VAL A 104 6.27 1.23 -35.58
CA VAL A 104 5.68 2.04 -36.67
C VAL A 104 6.65 3.06 -37.29
N ARG A 105 7.74 3.41 -36.58
CA ARG A 105 8.78 4.33 -37.05
C ARG A 105 9.96 3.63 -37.75
N SER A 106 9.93 2.30 -37.83
CA SER A 106 10.93 1.44 -38.48
C SER A 106 10.53 1.13 -39.93
#